data_AF-A0A843UK05-F1
#
_entry.id   AF-A0A843UK05-F1
#
_cell.length_a   1.000
_cell.length_b   1.000
_cell.length_c   1.000
_cell.angle_alpha   90.00
_cell.angle_beta   90.00
_cell.angle_gamma   90.00
#
_symmetry.space_group_name_H-M   'P 1'
#
loop_
_entity.id
_entity.type
_entity.pdbx_description
1 polymer ?
#
loop_
_entity_poly.entity_id
_entity_poly.type
_entity_poly.pdbx_seq_one_letter_code
_entity_poly.pdbx_strand_id
1 'polypeptide(L)'
;MQGLVQAMQTQAHTQAALQAQLEAQAQVPAQDHGGPSTMERFKRMLPPSFKGESDPLLAESWKREIEKFFRAIRCADEDKVTLATYMLHERADVWWAS
;
A
#
# COMPACT_ATOMS: atom_id res chain seq x y z
N MET A 1 48.76 17.16 -27.81
CA MET A 1 48.54 17.12 -26.34
C MET A 1 47.10 17.47 -25.96
N GLN A 2 46.47 18.52 -26.52
CA GLN A 2 45.10 18.92 -26.14
C GLN A 2 43.99 17.87 -26.44
N GLY A 3 44.09 17.12 -27.55
CA GLY A 3 43.08 16.12 -27.90
C GLY A 3 42.98 14.91 -26.96
N LEU A 4 44.08 14.57 -26.27
CA LEU A 4 44.09 13.46 -25.30
C LEU A 4 43.34 13.82 -24.03
N VAL A 5 43.45 15.09 -23.58
CA VAL A 5 42.77 15.57 -22.39
C VAL A 5 41.25 15.64 -22.61
N GLN A 6 40.82 16.05 -23.80
CA GLN A 6 39.40 16.09 -24.15
C GLN A 6 38.79 14.69 -24.27
N ALA A 7 39.53 13.72 -24.83
CA ALA A 7 39.10 12.34 -24.89
C ALA A 7 38.90 11.73 -23.48
N MET A 8 39.83 11.98 -22.55
CA MET A 8 39.69 11.51 -21.16
C MET A 8 38.51 12.16 -20.43
N GLN A 9 38.27 13.46 -20.64
CA GLN A 9 37.10 14.13 -20.07
C GLN A 9 35.80 13.53 -20.59
N THR A 10 35.67 13.29 -21.90
CA THR A 10 34.48 12.66 -22.49
C THR A 10 34.26 11.24 -21.96
N GLN A 11 35.34 10.48 -21.74
CA GLN A 11 35.25 9.13 -21.19
C GLN A 11 34.76 9.14 -19.74
N ALA A 12 35.27 10.05 -18.90
CA ALA A 12 34.86 10.15 -17.50
C ALA A 12 33.37 10.54 -17.35
N HIS A 13 32.89 11.50 -18.15
CA HIS A 13 31.47 11.88 -18.13
C HIS A 13 30.55 10.75 -18.60
N THR A 14 30.94 10.03 -19.66
CA THR A 14 30.17 8.88 -20.16
C THR A 14 30.09 7.77 -19.11
N GLN A 15 31.19 7.51 -18.40
CA GLN A 15 31.21 6.50 -17.34
C GLN A 15 30.31 6.89 -16.16
N ALA A 16 30.37 8.16 -15.72
CA ALA A 16 29.50 8.66 -14.65
C ALA A 16 28.01 8.60 -15.03
N ALA A 17 27.66 8.94 -16.27
CA ALA A 17 26.29 8.86 -16.76
C ALA A 17 25.76 7.42 -16.81
N LEU A 18 26.60 6.47 -17.25
CA LEU A 18 26.24 5.06 -17.30
C LEU A 18 26.02 4.47 -15.89
N GLN A 19 26.85 4.88 -14.92
CA GLN A 19 26.72 4.46 -13.53
C GLN A 19 25.44 5.03 -12.90
N ALA A 20 25.14 6.31 -13.11
CA ALA A 20 23.89 6.92 -12.65
C ALA A 20 22.64 6.24 -13.26
N GLN A 21 22.70 5.80 -14.52
CA GLN A 21 21.61 5.04 -15.14
C GLN A 21 21.43 3.63 -14.56
N LEU A 22 22.50 2.97 -14.12
CA LEU A 22 22.42 1.67 -13.44
C LEU A 22 21.81 1.84 -12.04
N GLU A 23 22.23 2.88 -11.31
CA GLU A 23 21.70 3.21 -9.99
C GLU A 23 20.20 3.61 -10.08
N ALA A 24 19.82 4.40 -11.07
CA ALA A 24 18.42 4.77 -11.31
C ALA A 24 17.54 3.56 -11.70
N GLN A 25 18.09 2.55 -12.38
CA GLN A 25 17.39 1.30 -12.68
C GLN A 25 17.34 0.34 -11.49
N ALA A 26 18.38 0.33 -10.65
CA ALA A 26 18.40 -0.44 -9.41
C ALA A 26 17.44 0.16 -8.36
N GLN A 27 17.21 1.46 -8.42
CA GLN A 27 16.22 2.18 -7.63
C GLN A 27 14.82 2.05 -8.26
N VAL A 28 14.38 0.82 -8.51
CA VAL A 28 12.93 0.57 -8.61
C VAL A 28 12.34 0.99 -7.25
N PRO A 29 11.37 1.92 -7.19
CA PRO A 29 10.63 2.10 -5.94
C PRO A 29 10.10 0.73 -5.58
N ALA A 30 10.37 0.29 -4.35
CA ALA A 30 9.87 -0.95 -3.79
C ALA A 30 8.34 -0.89 -3.69
N GLN A 31 7.69 -0.96 -4.84
CA GLN A 31 6.28 -1.24 -4.96
C GLN A 31 6.23 -2.77 -5.00
N ASP A 32 5.76 -3.33 -3.90
CA ASP A 32 5.47 -4.73 -3.67
C ASP A 32 4.62 -5.30 -4.82
N HIS A 33 5.23 -5.83 -5.88
CA HIS A 33 4.52 -6.40 -7.04
C HIS A 33 4.65 -7.93 -7.14
N GLY A 34 5.07 -8.60 -6.06
CA GLY A 34 5.14 -10.06 -6.01
C GLY A 34 4.08 -10.73 -5.12
N GLY A 35 3.47 -9.97 -4.21
CA GLY A 35 2.55 -10.47 -3.19
C GLY A 35 1.11 -9.96 -3.38
N PRO A 36 0.11 -10.65 -2.78
CA PRO A 36 -1.26 -10.14 -2.74
C PRO A 36 -1.30 -8.86 -1.89
N SER A 37 -1.97 -7.83 -2.42
CA SER A 37 -2.18 -6.55 -1.75
C SER A 37 -2.84 -6.71 -0.37
N THR A 38 -2.74 -5.68 0.48
CA THR A 38 -3.41 -5.65 1.79
C THR A 38 -4.91 -5.94 1.65
N MET A 39 -5.57 -5.37 0.64
CA MET A 39 -6.98 -5.62 0.32
C MET A 39 -7.26 -7.08 -0.04
N GLU A 40 -6.45 -7.70 -0.90
CA GLU A 40 -6.63 -9.10 -1.27
C GLU A 40 -6.43 -10.04 -0.08
N ARG A 41 -5.42 -9.76 0.76
CA ARG A 41 -5.19 -10.50 2.00
C ARG A 41 -6.35 -10.34 2.97
N PHE A 42 -6.90 -9.14 3.09
CA PHE A 42 -8.08 -8.84 3.91
C PHE A 42 -9.31 -9.62 3.42
N LYS A 43 -9.68 -9.50 2.14
CA LYS A 43 -10.83 -10.21 1.55
C LYS A 43 -10.73 -11.72 1.67
N ARG A 44 -9.53 -12.30 1.54
CA ARG A 44 -9.32 -13.74 1.67
C ARG A 44 -9.67 -14.29 3.05
N MET A 45 -9.67 -13.45 4.08
CA MET A 45 -10.09 -13.84 5.43
C MET A 45 -11.61 -13.76 5.64
N LEU A 46 -12.37 -13.29 4.65
CA LEU A 46 -13.82 -13.11 4.71
C LEU A 46 -14.27 -12.33 5.95
N PRO A 47 -13.81 -11.06 6.10
CA PRO A 47 -14.19 -10.22 7.22
C PRO A 47 -15.72 -10.01 7.27
N PRO A 48 -16.30 -9.82 8.46
CA PRO A 48 -17.73 -9.59 8.61
C PRO A 48 -18.13 -8.21 8.08
N SER A 49 -19.29 -8.11 7.44
CA SER A 49 -19.90 -6.83 7.09
C SER A 49 -20.71 -6.25 8.25
N PHE A 50 -20.93 -4.94 8.22
CA PHE A 50 -21.82 -4.23 9.14
C PHE A 50 -22.85 -3.44 8.34
N LYS A 51 -24.13 -3.60 8.69
CA LYS A 51 -25.25 -3.05 7.91
C LYS A 51 -25.82 -1.77 8.52
N GLY A 52 -25.37 -1.40 9.73
CA GLY A 52 -25.86 -0.23 10.47
C GLY A 52 -26.90 -0.60 11.52
N GLU A 53 -26.68 -1.71 12.20
CA GLU A 53 -27.46 -2.21 13.33
C GLU A 53 -27.49 -1.15 14.43
N SER A 54 -28.67 -0.90 15.00
CA SER A 54 -28.87 0.15 16.00
C SER A 54 -28.37 -0.24 17.40
N ASP A 55 -28.08 -1.52 17.63
CA ASP A 55 -27.54 -2.01 18.90
C ASP A 55 -26.03 -1.66 18.99
N PRO A 56 -25.61 -0.84 19.96
CA PRO A 56 -24.20 -0.49 20.16
C PRO A 56 -23.30 -1.70 20.40
N LEU A 57 -23.81 -2.78 20.99
CA LEU A 57 -23.03 -3.99 21.25
C LEU A 57 -22.67 -4.72 19.96
N LEU A 58 -23.57 -4.71 18.96
CA LEU A 58 -23.30 -5.30 17.65
C LEU A 58 -22.23 -4.49 16.90
N ALA A 59 -22.31 -3.16 16.96
CA ALA A 59 -21.30 -2.28 16.38
C ALA A 59 -19.91 -2.49 17.03
N GLU A 60 -19.84 -2.53 18.36
CA GLU A 60 -18.59 -2.78 19.10
C GLU A 60 -18.05 -4.19 18.84
N SER A 61 -18.93 -5.19 18.73
CA SER A 61 -18.52 -6.55 18.39
C SER A 61 -17.94 -6.62 16.97
N TRP A 62 -18.60 -6.00 15.99
CA TRP A 62 -18.10 -5.93 14.62
C TRP A 62 -16.73 -5.24 14.56
N LYS A 63 -16.59 -4.07 15.20
CA LYS A 63 -15.32 -3.34 15.28
C LYS A 63 -14.20 -4.21 15.87
N ARG A 64 -14.46 -4.89 16.98
CA ARG A 64 -13.49 -5.79 17.63
C ARG A 64 -13.08 -6.95 16.72
N GLU A 65 -14.01 -7.52 15.95
CA GLU A 65 -13.68 -8.55 14.98
C GLU A 65 -12.81 -8.00 13.85
N ILE A 66 -13.18 -6.86 13.25
CA ILE A 66 -12.39 -6.18 12.20
C ILE A 66 -10.96 -5.88 12.67
N GLU A 67 -10.77 -5.42 13.92
CA GLU A 67 -9.44 -5.19 14.51
C GLU A 67 -8.60 -6.48 14.67
N LYS A 68 -9.22 -7.66 14.80
CA LYS A 68 -8.49 -8.93 14.76
C LYS A 68 -7.95 -9.20 13.36
N PHE A 69 -8.74 -8.95 12.32
CA PHE A 69 -8.32 -9.12 10.94
C PHE A 69 -7.16 -8.19 10.59
N PHE A 70 -7.22 -6.90 10.98
CA PHE A 70 -6.11 -5.96 10.77
C PHE A 70 -4.80 -6.44 11.40
N ARG A 71 -4.86 -6.94 12.63
CA ARG A 71 -3.69 -7.53 13.29
C ARG A 71 -3.17 -8.78 12.58
N ALA A 72 -4.07 -9.65 12.13
CA ALA A 72 -3.71 -10.89 11.42
C ALA A 72 -2.96 -10.60 10.11
N ILE A 73 -3.37 -9.57 9.35
CA ILE A 73 -2.66 -9.18 8.12
C ILE A 73 -1.56 -8.15 8.34
N ARG A 74 -1.29 -7.71 9.57
CA ARG A 74 -0.36 -6.61 9.86
C ARG A 74 -0.68 -5.38 9.01
N CYS A 75 -1.97 -5.00 8.96
CA CYS A 75 -2.47 -3.85 8.24
C CYS A 75 -1.80 -2.57 8.78
N ALA A 76 -1.29 -1.72 7.88
CA ALA A 76 -0.82 -0.40 8.24
C ALA A 76 -2.00 0.48 8.70
N ASP A 77 -1.75 1.41 9.63
CA ASP A 77 -2.82 2.25 10.19
C ASP A 77 -3.51 3.12 9.13
N GLU A 78 -2.77 3.54 8.10
CA GLU A 78 -3.29 4.30 6.95
C GLU A 78 -4.32 3.53 6.11
N ASP A 79 -4.23 2.20 6.06
CA ASP A 79 -5.12 1.34 5.28
C ASP A 79 -6.39 0.94 6.04
N LYS A 80 -6.38 1.01 7.38
CA LYS A 80 -7.44 0.45 8.24
C LYS A 80 -8.81 1.05 7.96
N VAL A 81 -8.88 2.37 7.81
CA VAL A 81 -10.15 3.06 7.55
C VAL A 81 -10.72 2.58 6.21
N THR A 82 -9.93 2.61 5.14
CA THR A 82 -10.32 2.16 3.81
C THR A 82 -10.85 0.73 3.80
N LEU A 83 -10.20 -0.19 4.54
CA LEU A 83 -10.63 -1.58 4.64
C LEU A 83 -11.88 -1.75 5.51
N ALA A 84 -12.00 -1.02 6.63
CA ALA A 84 -13.17 -1.10 7.49
C ALA A 84 -14.42 -0.55 6.78
N THR A 85 -14.28 0.58 6.09
CA THR A 85 -15.38 1.22 5.36
C THR A 85 -15.85 0.37 4.19
N TYR A 86 -14.94 -0.38 3.55
CA TYR A 86 -15.28 -1.37 2.53
C TYR A 86 -16.23 -2.48 3.05
N MET A 87 -16.25 -2.73 4.36
CA MET A 87 -17.12 -3.72 4.98
C MET A 87 -18.46 -3.16 5.45
N LEU A 88 -18.68 -1.85 5.32
CA LEU A 88 -19.97 -1.22 5.59
C LEU A 88 -20.93 -1.48 4.43
N HIS A 89 -22.18 -1.76 4.78
CA HIS A 89 -23.25 -2.02 3.81
C HIS A 89 -24.52 -1.29 4.25
N GLU A 90 -25.46 -1.14 3.31
CA GLU A 90 -26.80 -0.63 3.58
C GLU A 90 -26.78 0.70 4.36
N ARG A 91 -27.36 0.74 5.56
CA ARG A 91 -27.49 1.98 6.35
C ARG A 91 -26.14 2.52 6.80
N ALA A 92 -25.19 1.64 7.11
CA ALA A 92 -23.86 2.06 7.54
C ALA A 92 -23.06 2.68 6.39
N ASP A 93 -23.16 2.13 5.19
CA ASP A 93 -22.49 2.66 4.00
C ASP A 93 -23.05 4.04 3.62
N VAL A 94 -24.39 4.18 3.63
CA VAL A 94 -25.05 5.47 3.38
C VAL A 94 -24.64 6.52 4.42
N TRP A 95 -24.60 6.17 5.71
CA TRP A 95 -24.19 7.09 6.78
C TRP A 95 -22.73 7.53 6.63
N TRP A 96 -21.84 6.61 6.26
CA TRP A 96 -20.42 6.93 6.07
C TRP A 96 -20.15 7.85 4.87
N ALA A 97 -20.95 7.74 3.82
CA ALA A 97 -20.85 8.57 2.61
C ALA A 97 -21.52 9.95 2.72
N SER A 98 -22.22 10.24 3.83
CA SER A 98 -23.01 11.46 4.03
C SER A 98 -22.20 12.65 4.55
#